data_AF-A0A7V9ZJG0-F1
#
_entry.id   AF-A0A7V9ZJG0-F1
#
_cell.length_a   1.000
_cell.length_b   1.000
_cell.length_c   1.000
_cell.angle_alpha   90.00
_cell.angle_beta   90.00
_cell.angle_gamma   90.00
#
_symmetry.space_group_name_H-M   'P 1'
#
loop_
_entity.id
_entity.type
_entity.pdbx_description
1 polymer ?
#
loop_
_entity_poly.entity_id
_entity_poly.type
_entity_poly.pdbx_seq_one_letter_code
_entity_poly.pdbx_strand_id
1 'polypeptide(L)'
;MDEGDRSLRNTTYRLFVELGRAPTADEVAAAESSTAELVQAAWRRLHDGHALVLHAGNELRMANPFSAVPTAYRVHAAGRWWYANCAWDAFGICAALHTDGDIETSCPDCGEVLTVAIRQQRPSDETMRFHCLVPASSWWDDIVFT
;
A
#
# COMPACT_ATOMS: atom_id res chain seq x y z
N MET A 1 -5.55 11.48 14.59
CA MET A 1 -4.23 11.75 13.98
C MET A 1 -4.00 13.24 14.06
N ASP A 2 -2.84 13.66 14.59
CA ASP A 2 -2.47 15.07 14.62
C ASP A 2 -1.86 15.52 13.28
N GLU A 3 -1.58 16.82 13.16
CA GLU A 3 -1.03 17.40 11.93
C GLU A 3 0.38 16.90 11.61
N GLY A 4 1.20 16.65 12.63
CA GLY A 4 2.57 16.17 12.47
C GLY A 4 2.61 14.75 11.91
N ASP A 5 1.80 13.84 12.48
CA ASP A 5 1.66 12.47 12.01
C ASP A 5 1.11 12.43 10.57
N ARG A 6 0.15 13.30 10.24
CA ARG A 6 -0.38 13.42 8.88
C ARG A 6 0.69 13.89 7.89
N SER A 7 1.48 14.89 8.25
CA SER A 7 2.59 15.38 7.41
C SER A 7 3.63 14.29 7.17
N LEU A 8 4.07 13.62 8.24
CA LEU A 8 5.06 12.54 8.16
C LEU A 8 4.56 11.35 7.35
N ARG A 9 3.27 11.00 7.47
CA ARG A 9 2.62 10.02 6.59
C ARG A 9 2.73 10.46 5.14
N ASN A 10 2.35 11.70 4.80
CA ASN A 10 2.44 12.18 3.41
C ASN A 10 3.86 12.15 2.86
N THR A 11 4.87 12.52 3.66
CA THR A 11 6.29 12.39 3.29
C THR A 11 6.67 10.93 3.04
N THR A 12 6.20 10.01 3.88
CA THR A 12 6.42 8.57 3.70
C THR A 12 5.86 8.10 2.35
N TYR A 13 4.63 8.49 1.98
CA TYR A 13 4.04 8.14 0.68
C TYR A 13 4.80 8.78 -0.49
N ARG A 14 5.17 10.05 -0.37
CA ARG A 14 5.94 10.76 -1.39
C ARG A 14 7.26 10.03 -1.68
N LEU A 15 8.02 9.70 -0.64
CA LEU A 15 9.28 8.96 -0.77
C LEU A 15 9.05 7.53 -1.30
N PHE A 16 7.97 6.86 -0.90
CA PHE A 16 7.63 5.55 -1.45
C PHE A 16 7.52 5.59 -2.98
N VAL A 17 6.78 6.58 -3.49
CA VAL A 17 6.56 6.76 -4.93
C VAL A 17 7.86 7.15 -5.65
N GLU A 18 8.60 8.13 -5.11
CA GLU A 18 9.87 8.59 -5.68
C GLU A 18 10.89 7.43 -5.80
N LEU A 19 11.08 6.68 -4.71
CA LEU A 19 12.05 5.58 -4.63
C LEU A 19 11.58 4.31 -5.35
N GLY A 20 10.27 4.10 -5.52
CA GLY A 20 9.72 2.85 -6.06
C GLY A 20 9.73 1.68 -5.09
N ARG A 21 9.94 1.94 -3.80
CA ARG A 21 9.94 0.97 -2.71
C ARG A 21 9.63 1.69 -1.40
N ALA A 22 9.36 0.94 -0.34
CA ALA A 22 9.24 1.52 0.99
C ALA A 22 10.51 2.30 1.37
N PRO A 23 10.38 3.55 1.88
CA PRO A 23 11.51 4.28 2.43
C PRO A 23 11.94 3.69 3.77
N THR A 24 13.20 3.84 4.13
CA THR A 24 13.68 3.56 5.50
C THR A 24 13.34 4.72 6.43
N ALA A 25 13.38 4.49 7.74
CA ALA A 25 13.17 5.56 8.72
C ALA A 25 14.24 6.66 8.59
N ASP A 26 15.48 6.32 8.25
CA ASP A 26 16.56 7.28 8.00
C ASP A 26 16.29 8.16 6.78
N GLU A 27 15.75 7.60 5.70
CA GLU A 27 15.41 8.36 4.49
C GLU A 27 14.29 9.37 4.76
N VAL A 28 13.27 8.97 5.52
CA VAL A 28 12.21 9.90 5.94
C VAL A 28 12.75 10.94 6.91
N ALA A 29 13.60 10.54 7.85
CA ALA A 29 14.21 11.45 8.83
C ALA A 29 15.06 12.54 8.13
N ALA A 30 15.85 12.15 7.14
CA ALA A 30 16.63 13.08 6.32
C ALA A 30 15.72 14.08 5.58
N ALA A 31 14.59 13.64 5.04
CA ALA A 31 13.63 14.51 4.36
C ALA A 31 12.90 15.49 5.31
N GLU A 32 12.66 15.07 6.55
CA GLU A 32 11.97 15.88 7.58
C GLU A 32 12.92 16.70 8.46
N SER A 33 14.23 16.66 8.22
CA SER A 33 15.25 17.22 9.14
C SER A 33 15.06 16.74 10.59
N SER A 34 14.78 15.45 10.74
CA SER A 34 14.43 14.77 12.00
C SER A 34 15.41 13.61 12.28
N THR A 35 15.11 12.77 13.26
CA THR A 35 15.86 11.53 13.55
C THR A 35 15.02 10.29 13.24
N ALA A 36 15.69 9.17 12.96
CA ALA A 36 15.02 7.90 12.68
C ALA A 36 14.16 7.44 13.87
N GLU A 37 14.56 7.72 15.11
CA GLU A 37 13.81 7.37 16.32
C GLU A 37 12.48 8.13 16.39
N LEU A 38 12.49 9.42 16.03
CA LEU A 38 11.27 10.25 15.98
C LEU A 38 10.34 9.77 14.86
N VAL A 39 10.89 9.42 13.70
CA VAL A 39 10.12 8.83 12.59
C VAL A 39 9.49 7.51 13.01
N GLN A 40 10.25 6.60 13.60
CA GLN A 40 9.73 5.31 14.08
C GLN A 40 8.68 5.49 15.17
N ALA A 41 8.82 6.49 16.06
CA ALA A 41 7.80 6.81 17.04
C ALA A 41 6.50 7.30 16.38
N ALA A 42 6.59 8.14 15.34
CA ALA A 42 5.43 8.58 14.57
C ALA A 42 4.80 7.45 13.76
N TRP A 43 5.60 6.60 13.10
CA TRP A 43 5.12 5.41 12.40
C TRP A 43 4.40 4.44 13.34
N ARG A 44 4.85 4.27 14.59
CA ARG A 44 4.13 3.47 15.59
C ARG A 44 2.76 4.07 15.92
N ARG A 45 2.67 5.39 16.13
CA ARG A 45 1.36 6.05 16.33
C ARG A 45 0.45 5.91 15.11
N LEU A 46 1.01 6.02 13.90
CA LEU A 46 0.28 5.82 12.65
C LEU A 46 -0.17 4.36 12.49
N HIS A 47 0.63 3.40 12.98
CA HIS A 47 0.27 1.99 13.02
C HIS A 47 -0.88 1.71 13.98
N ASP A 48 -0.75 2.17 15.23
CA ASP A 48 -1.80 2.06 16.26
C ASP A 48 -3.09 2.78 15.82
N GLY A 49 -2.95 3.84 15.02
CA GLY A 49 -4.03 4.59 14.40
C GLY A 49 -4.52 4.05 13.06
N HIS A 50 -4.12 2.83 12.67
CA HIS A 50 -4.61 2.13 11.47
C HIS A 50 -4.37 2.90 10.15
N ALA A 51 -3.29 3.69 10.07
CA ALA A 51 -2.95 4.51 8.91
C ALA A 51 -1.74 3.99 8.11
N LEU A 52 -0.94 3.13 8.73
CA LEU A 52 0.19 2.37 8.16
C LEU A 52 0.26 1.01 8.86
N VAL A 53 0.98 0.05 8.31
CA VAL A 53 1.26 -1.23 8.99
C VAL A 53 2.75 -1.42 9.08
N LEU A 54 3.25 -1.77 10.27
CA LEU A 54 4.66 -2.08 10.52
C LEU A 54 4.87 -3.59 10.70
N HIS A 55 6.07 -4.06 10.39
CA HIS A 55 6.56 -5.36 10.86
C HIS A 55 6.99 -5.27 12.32
N ALA A 56 7.21 -6.42 12.97
CA ALA A 56 7.76 -6.50 14.33
C ALA A 56 9.11 -5.76 14.52
N GLY A 57 9.85 -5.50 13.43
CA GLY A 57 11.09 -4.70 13.42
C GLY A 57 10.89 -3.18 13.24
N ASN A 58 9.66 -2.67 13.30
CA ASN A 58 9.28 -1.27 13.02
C ASN A 58 9.57 -0.78 11.59
N GLU A 59 9.83 -1.69 10.66
CA GLU A 59 9.89 -1.39 9.23
C GLU A 59 8.49 -1.38 8.62
N LEU A 60 8.28 -0.55 7.60
CA LEU A 60 7.02 -0.50 6.87
C LEU A 60 6.68 -1.87 6.26
N ARG A 61 5.44 -2.31 6.50
CA ARG A 61 4.82 -3.46 5.83
C ARG A 61 3.84 -2.99 4.77
N MET A 62 2.97 -2.06 5.14
CA MET A 62 1.92 -1.53 4.27
C MET A 62 1.85 -0.02 4.41
N ALA A 63 1.81 0.65 3.27
CA ALA A 63 1.41 2.03 3.13
C ALA A 63 0.29 2.07 2.07
N ASN A 64 -0.91 1.65 2.48
CA ASN A 64 -2.02 1.38 1.55
C ASN A 64 -2.24 2.53 0.55
N PRO A 65 -2.18 2.25 -0.76
CA PRO A 65 -2.37 0.92 -1.36
C PRO A 65 -1.09 0.11 -1.58
N PHE A 66 0.09 0.67 -1.29
CA PHE A 66 1.37 0.04 -1.56
C PHE A 66 1.74 -0.99 -0.49
N SER A 67 2.30 -2.11 -0.95
CA SER A 67 2.94 -3.11 -0.10
C SER A 67 4.46 -2.95 -0.14
N ALA A 68 5.08 -3.02 1.03
CA ALA A 68 6.54 -3.00 1.17
C ALA A 68 7.16 -4.40 0.93
N VAL A 69 6.33 -5.43 0.83
CA VAL A 69 6.74 -6.82 0.62
C VAL A 69 6.10 -7.39 -0.64
N PRO A 70 6.70 -8.41 -1.29
CA PRO A 70 6.07 -9.08 -2.42
C PRO A 70 4.72 -9.70 -2.04
N THR A 71 3.73 -9.54 -2.91
CA THR A 71 2.40 -10.16 -2.80
C THR A 71 1.98 -10.75 -4.15
N ALA A 72 0.88 -11.49 -4.17
CA ALA A 72 0.27 -11.98 -5.41
C ALA A 72 -0.32 -10.85 -6.28
N TYR A 73 -0.47 -9.64 -5.75
CA TYR A 73 -1.10 -8.51 -6.42
C TYR A 73 -0.03 -7.56 -6.95
N ARG A 74 0.28 -7.69 -8.24
CA ARG A 74 1.28 -6.87 -8.93
C ARG A 74 0.58 -5.83 -9.79
N VAL A 75 1.10 -4.61 -9.78
CA VAL A 75 0.56 -3.51 -10.59
C VAL A 75 1.69 -2.89 -11.39
N HIS A 76 1.57 -2.86 -12.71
CA HIS A 76 2.46 -2.10 -13.57
C HIS A 76 1.84 -0.72 -13.82
N ALA A 77 2.42 0.32 -13.25
CA ALA A 77 1.92 1.69 -13.33
C ALA A 77 3.09 2.68 -13.23
N ALA A 78 2.96 3.85 -13.89
CA ALA A 78 4.00 4.87 -13.91
C ALA A 78 5.40 4.33 -14.32
N GLY A 79 5.42 3.37 -15.26
CA GLY A 79 6.65 2.79 -15.80
C GLY A 79 7.42 1.84 -14.88
N ARG A 80 6.81 1.35 -13.79
CA ARG A 80 7.41 0.34 -12.92
C ARG A 80 6.39 -0.62 -12.32
N TRP A 81 6.90 -1.69 -11.72
CA TRP A 81 6.11 -2.66 -10.98
C TRP A 81 5.98 -2.27 -9.51
N TRP A 82 4.78 -2.45 -8.98
CA TRP A 82 4.41 -2.26 -7.58
C TRP A 82 3.77 -3.53 -7.04
N TYR A 83 3.84 -3.72 -5.73
CA TYR A 83 3.03 -4.69 -5.02
C TYR A 83 1.90 -3.98 -4.27
N ALA A 84 0.70 -4.52 -4.35
CA ALA A 84 -0.45 -4.09 -3.57
C ALA A 84 -0.74 -5.06 -2.41
N ASN A 85 -1.40 -4.62 -1.34
CA ASN A 85 -1.64 -5.51 -0.20
C ASN A 85 -2.76 -6.54 -0.48
N CYS A 86 -3.73 -6.17 -1.32
CA CYS A 86 -4.86 -7.01 -1.70
C CYS A 86 -5.40 -6.63 -3.09
N ALA A 87 -6.45 -7.34 -3.54
CA ALA A 87 -7.09 -7.03 -4.81
C ALA A 87 -7.65 -5.60 -4.85
N TRP A 88 -8.28 -5.13 -3.77
CA TRP A 88 -8.81 -3.76 -3.67
C TRP A 88 -7.69 -2.71 -3.77
N ASP A 89 -6.61 -2.89 -3.03
CA ASP A 89 -5.45 -2.00 -3.06
C ASP A 89 -4.78 -1.96 -4.45
N ALA A 90 -4.85 -3.05 -5.23
CA ALA A 90 -4.28 -3.05 -6.58
C ALA A 90 -4.93 -1.98 -7.48
N PHE A 91 -6.24 -1.80 -7.39
CA PHE A 91 -6.93 -0.67 -8.04
C PHE A 91 -6.55 0.67 -7.42
N GLY A 92 -6.37 0.69 -6.10
CA GLY A 92 -5.92 1.85 -5.34
C GLY A 92 -4.59 2.42 -5.82
N ILE A 93 -3.63 1.59 -6.25
CA ILE A 93 -2.32 2.06 -6.75
C ILE A 93 -2.48 2.97 -7.98
N CYS A 94 -3.24 2.54 -8.99
CA CYS A 94 -3.49 3.35 -10.18
C CYS A 94 -4.19 4.67 -9.83
N ALA A 95 -5.15 4.64 -8.90
CA ALA A 95 -5.84 5.83 -8.42
C ALA A 95 -4.90 6.79 -7.67
N ALA A 96 -4.05 6.27 -6.78
CA ALA A 96 -3.11 7.06 -5.99
C ALA A 96 -2.01 7.71 -6.85
N LEU A 97 -1.58 7.03 -7.92
CA LEU A 97 -0.60 7.54 -8.87
C LEU A 97 -1.21 8.40 -9.99
N HIS A 98 -2.54 8.54 -10.02
CA HIS A 98 -3.28 9.25 -11.06
C HIS A 98 -2.87 8.83 -12.48
N THR A 99 -2.74 7.51 -12.70
CA THR A 99 -2.24 6.95 -13.96
C THR A 99 -2.96 5.67 -14.34
N ASP A 100 -2.90 5.35 -15.63
CA ASP A 100 -3.32 4.06 -16.15
C ASP A 100 -2.31 2.97 -15.73
N GLY A 101 -2.76 1.73 -15.66
CA GLY A 101 -1.89 0.62 -15.28
C GLY A 101 -2.50 -0.74 -15.52
N ASP A 102 -1.72 -1.78 -15.32
CA ASP A 102 -2.13 -3.17 -15.53
C ASP A 102 -1.94 -3.95 -14.23
N ILE A 103 -3.00 -4.60 -13.76
CA ILE A 103 -3.02 -5.41 -12.55
C ILE A 103 -2.86 -6.88 -12.95
N GLU A 104 -1.92 -7.58 -12.32
CA GLU A 104 -1.72 -9.02 -12.42
C GLU A 104 -1.93 -9.66 -11.05
N THR A 105 -2.76 -10.71 -11.01
CA THR A 105 -2.97 -11.54 -9.82
C THR A 105 -3.42 -12.95 -10.23
N SER A 106 -3.83 -13.76 -9.27
CA SER A 106 -4.43 -15.07 -9.50
C SER A 106 -5.68 -15.26 -8.64
N CYS A 107 -6.67 -15.98 -9.15
CA CYS A 107 -7.83 -16.39 -8.38
C CYS A 107 -7.40 -17.22 -7.16
N PRO A 108 -7.79 -16.85 -5.93
CA PRO A 108 -7.38 -17.60 -4.74
C PRO A 108 -8.05 -18.98 -4.62
N ASP A 109 -9.13 -19.24 -5.35
CA ASP A 109 -9.84 -20.53 -5.36
C ASP A 109 -9.21 -21.53 -6.35
N CYS A 110 -9.05 -21.12 -7.62
CA CYS A 110 -8.62 -22.02 -8.69
C CYS A 110 -7.19 -21.77 -9.23
N GLY A 111 -6.54 -20.68 -8.82
CA GLY A 111 -5.19 -20.31 -9.29
C GLY A 111 -5.11 -19.73 -10.70
N GLU A 112 -6.25 -19.52 -11.38
CA GLU A 112 -6.28 -18.89 -12.70
C GLU A 112 -5.63 -17.51 -12.66
N VAL A 113 -4.75 -17.22 -13.63
CA VAL A 113 -4.14 -15.89 -13.76
C VAL A 113 -5.18 -14.89 -14.20
N LEU A 114 -5.29 -13.81 -13.44
CA LEU A 114 -6.21 -12.71 -13.72
C LEU A 114 -5.41 -11.47 -14.09
N THR A 115 -5.85 -10.77 -15.14
CA THR A 115 -5.26 -9.50 -15.58
C THR A 115 -6.36 -8.48 -15.80
N VAL A 116 -6.18 -7.28 -15.25
CA VAL A 116 -7.13 -6.16 -15.39
C VAL A 116 -6.38 -4.92 -15.80
N ALA A 117 -6.74 -4.34 -16.94
CA ALA A 117 -6.22 -3.05 -17.37
C ALA A 117 -7.07 -1.93 -16.77
N ILE A 118 -6.43 -0.93 -16.16
CA ILE A 118 -7.05 0.32 -15.73
C ILE A 118 -6.76 1.38 -16.77
N ARG A 119 -7.80 1.91 -17.41
CA ARG A 119 -7.71 2.98 -18.42
C ARG A 119 -8.71 4.06 -18.12
N GLN A 120 -8.26 5.31 -18.08
CA GLN A 120 -9.13 6.48 -17.79
C GLN A 120 -9.99 6.26 -16.53
N GLN A 121 -9.36 5.75 -15.46
CA GLN A 121 -9.98 5.45 -14.17
C GLN A 121 -11.07 4.35 -14.21
N ARG A 122 -11.11 3.52 -15.25
CA ARG A 122 -12.04 2.39 -15.36
C ARG A 122 -11.29 1.07 -15.59
N PRO A 123 -11.75 -0.04 -14.99
CA PRO A 123 -11.21 -1.35 -15.31
C PRO A 123 -11.72 -1.84 -16.67
N SER A 124 -10.92 -2.67 -17.33
CA SER A 124 -11.29 -3.33 -18.59
C SER A 124 -12.40 -4.37 -18.41
N ASP A 125 -12.58 -4.85 -17.18
CA ASP A 125 -13.63 -5.80 -16.82
C ASP A 125 -14.28 -5.38 -15.48
N GLU A 126 -15.55 -4.96 -15.55
CA GLU A 126 -16.37 -4.56 -14.40
C GLU A 126 -17.18 -5.74 -13.80
N THR A 127 -17.08 -6.93 -14.40
CA THR A 127 -17.82 -8.12 -13.95
C THR A 127 -17.12 -8.87 -12.83
N MET A 128 -15.81 -8.65 -12.66
CA MET A 128 -15.01 -9.26 -11.59
C MET A 128 -15.59 -8.93 -10.20
N ARG A 129 -15.30 -9.83 -9.25
CA ARG A 129 -15.78 -9.74 -7.88
C ARG A 129 -14.61 -9.75 -6.93
N PHE A 130 -14.60 -8.79 -6.00
CA PHE A 130 -13.71 -8.81 -4.84
C PHE A 130 -14.40 -9.54 -3.71
N HIS A 131 -13.75 -10.57 -3.17
CA HIS A 131 -14.24 -11.30 -2.00
C HIS A 131 -13.60 -10.72 -0.74
N CYS A 132 -14.41 -10.18 0.16
CA CYS A 132 -13.98 -9.85 1.51
C CYS A 132 -14.18 -11.08 2.38
N LEU A 133 -13.09 -11.71 2.82
CA LEU A 133 -13.16 -12.91 3.67
C LEU A 133 -13.63 -12.53 5.09
N VAL A 134 -13.10 -11.41 5.59
CA VAL A 134 -13.41 -10.87 6.91
C VAL A 134 -14.27 -9.60 6.77
N PRO A 135 -15.26 -9.36 7.67
CA PRO A 135 -15.98 -8.09 7.70
C PRO A 135 -15.04 -6.91 7.89
N ALA A 136 -15.28 -5.80 7.17
CA ALA A 136 -14.38 -4.63 7.20
C ALA A 136 -14.14 -4.04 8.61
N SER A 137 -15.11 -4.19 9.51
CA SER A 137 -14.98 -3.76 10.92
C SER A 137 -13.95 -4.57 11.72
N SER A 138 -13.58 -5.75 11.25
CA SER A 138 -12.65 -6.69 11.90
C SER A 138 -11.31 -6.81 11.16
N TRP A 139 -11.11 -6.05 10.08
CA TRP A 139 -9.87 -6.13 9.30
C TRP A 139 -8.63 -5.83 10.11
N TRP A 140 -8.71 -4.94 11.10
CA TRP A 140 -7.55 -4.59 11.91
C TRP A 140 -7.24 -5.58 13.05
N ASP A 141 -8.07 -6.61 13.25
CA ASP A 141 -7.74 -7.71 14.15
C ASP A 141 -6.54 -8.51 13.61
N ASP A 142 -6.48 -8.69 12.28
CA ASP A 142 -5.32 -9.17 11.52
C ASP A 142 -5.41 -8.66 10.08
N ILE A 143 -4.84 -7.49 9.80
CA ILE A 143 -4.91 -6.83 8.47
C ILE A 143 -4.19 -7.61 7.37
N VAL A 144 -3.34 -8.58 7.74
CA VAL A 144 -2.70 -9.47 6.78
C VAL A 144 -3.67 -10.58 6.35
N PHE A 145 -4.65 -10.91 7.19
CA PHE A 145 -5.65 -11.94 6.98
C PHE A 145 -7.06 -11.33 6.84
N THR A 146 -7.36 -10.72 5.70
CA THR A 146 -8.64 -10.04 5.43
C THR A 146 -9.23 -10.35 4.07
#